data_AF-A0A965XWV6-F1
#
_entry.id   AF-A0A965XWV6-F1
#
_cell.length_a   1.000
_cell.length_b   1.000
_cell.length_c   1.000
_cell.angle_alpha   90.00
_cell.angle_beta   90.00
_cell.angle_gamma   90.00
#
_symmetry.space_group_name_H-M   'P 1'
#
loop_
_entity.id
_entity.type
_entity.pdbx_description
1 polymer ?
#
loop_
_entity_poly.entity_id
_entity_poly.type
_entity_poly.pdbx_seq_one_letter_code
_entity_poly.pdbx_strand_id
1 'polypeptide(L)'
;MTSKNKYSFVSSPLFLGLAAILATASSLFLSGGKYSMPSNEWIPLLSGFTDINFYSATTSVLLTIAFTGITSVILYNLNSRHVVTGKSSMSLVFLYVILQFSSPSTIFFSGVTVAAPLVLLSFSNTLVTNKDDRTLFNASFLISTASLLDFKMVVFVLPVFYYSLRSNSFSIRNLFLSIGSFALPYLLVFSLRHIFFQDTSLFAELLWRDLAALSAPQLTIESVANLVLLVYALYIAYRSFSTLLV
;
A
#
# COMPACT_ATOMS: atom_id res chain seq x y z
N MET A 1 27.53 -18.37 -26.63
CA MET A 1 27.75 -19.30 -25.50
C MET A 1 27.34 -18.61 -24.21
N THR A 2 26.57 -19.33 -23.41
CA THR A 2 25.72 -18.89 -22.31
C THR A 2 26.51 -18.53 -21.05
N SER A 3 26.54 -17.24 -20.71
CA SER A 3 26.85 -16.78 -19.35
C SER A 3 25.75 -17.27 -18.41
N LYS A 4 25.95 -18.44 -17.78
CA LYS A 4 25.11 -18.90 -16.66
C LYS A 4 25.17 -17.84 -15.55
N ASN A 5 24.02 -17.26 -15.23
CA ASN A 5 23.81 -16.25 -14.18
C ASN A 5 24.42 -16.69 -12.84
N LYS A 6 25.65 -16.24 -12.53
CA LYS A 6 26.34 -16.52 -11.25
C LYS A 6 25.59 -16.07 -9.99
N TYR A 7 24.52 -15.28 -10.15
CA TYR A 7 23.71 -14.73 -9.06
C TYR A 7 22.24 -15.17 -9.10
N SER A 8 21.86 -16.19 -9.88
CA SER A 8 20.46 -16.66 -9.92
C SER A 8 19.96 -17.25 -8.59
N PHE A 9 20.86 -17.55 -7.66
CA PHE A 9 20.51 -18.06 -6.34
C PHE A 9 19.84 -16.98 -5.46
N VAL A 10 20.32 -15.73 -5.50
CA VAL A 10 19.80 -14.62 -4.69
C VAL A 10 18.39 -14.20 -5.15
N SER A 11 18.10 -14.36 -6.44
CA SER A 11 16.76 -14.16 -7.00
C SER A 11 15.89 -15.43 -6.99
N SER A 12 16.37 -16.52 -6.38
CA SER A 12 15.60 -17.76 -6.30
C SER A 12 14.44 -17.63 -5.30
N PRO A 13 13.24 -18.16 -5.59
CA PRO A 13 12.10 -18.11 -4.68
C PRO A 13 12.39 -18.73 -3.31
N LEU A 14 13.25 -19.75 -3.24
CA LEU A 14 13.65 -20.39 -1.99
C LEU A 14 14.48 -19.46 -1.10
N PHE A 15 15.49 -18.80 -1.68
CA PHE A 15 16.32 -17.84 -0.94
C PHE A 15 15.49 -16.64 -0.46
N LEU A 16 14.64 -16.10 -1.33
CA LEU A 16 13.74 -15.00 -0.99
C LEU A 16 12.72 -15.40 0.07
N GLY A 17 12.19 -16.63 0.01
CA GLY A 17 11.28 -17.15 1.03
C GLY A 17 11.95 -17.27 2.40
N LEU A 18 13.19 -17.79 2.45
CA LEU A 18 13.96 -17.89 3.70
C LEU A 18 14.30 -16.50 4.26
N ALA A 19 14.71 -15.56 3.40
CA ALA A 19 14.94 -14.17 3.79
C ALA A 19 13.67 -13.49 4.33
N ALA A 20 12.51 -13.74 3.71
CA ALA A 20 11.22 -13.22 4.19
C ALA A 20 10.85 -13.80 5.57
N ILE A 21 11.07 -15.10 5.80
CA ILE A 21 10.86 -15.74 7.12
C ILE A 21 11.79 -15.13 8.17
N LEU A 22 13.07 -14.93 7.85
CA LEU A 22 14.01 -14.29 8.78
C LEU A 22 13.62 -12.84 9.08
N ALA A 23 13.16 -12.09 8.07
CA ALA A 23 12.71 -10.71 8.25
C ALA A 23 11.46 -10.65 9.15
N THR A 24 10.47 -11.53 8.94
CA THR A 24 9.28 -11.62 9.82
C THR A 24 9.60 -12.11 11.23
N ALA A 25 10.51 -13.08 11.39
CA ALA A 25 10.96 -13.50 12.71
C ALA A 25 11.69 -12.36 13.42
N SER A 26 12.55 -11.61 12.72
CA SER A 26 13.27 -10.47 13.29
C SER A 26 12.32 -9.36 13.77
N SER A 27 11.22 -9.10 13.07
CA SER A 27 10.24 -8.09 13.48
C SER A 27 9.50 -8.48 14.77
N LEU A 28 9.22 -9.77 14.97
CA LEU A 28 8.66 -10.29 16.23
C LEU A 28 9.66 -10.14 17.39
N PHE A 29 10.95 -10.42 17.19
CA PHE A 29 11.97 -10.20 18.23
C PHE A 29 12.18 -8.72 18.56
N LEU A 30 12.14 -7.84 17.55
CA LEU A 30 12.28 -6.40 17.74
C LEU A 30 11.08 -5.77 18.44
N SER A 31 9.90 -6.40 18.38
CA SER A 31 8.70 -5.96 19.09
C SER A 31 8.84 -5.95 20.62
N GLY A 32 9.80 -6.71 21.17
CA GLY A 32 10.12 -6.74 22.61
C GLY A 32 11.32 -5.88 23.01
N GLY A 33 11.93 -5.12 22.09
CA GLY A 33 13.20 -4.40 22.28
C GLY A 33 13.11 -2.87 22.36
N LYS A 34 14.25 -2.18 22.15
CA LYS A 34 14.45 -0.71 22.23
C LYS A 34 13.64 0.15 21.24
N TYR A 35 12.84 -0.46 20.37
CA TYR A 35 12.05 0.25 19.36
C TYR A 35 10.63 0.45 19.89
N SER A 36 10.30 1.70 20.20
CA SER A 36 8.94 2.07 20.60
C SER A 36 8.08 2.34 19.37
N MET A 37 6.80 1.98 19.48
CA MET A 37 5.80 2.35 18.49
C MET A 37 5.82 3.87 18.26
N PRO A 38 5.72 4.36 17.01
CA PRO A 38 5.62 5.79 16.76
C PRO A 38 4.44 6.36 17.55
N SER A 39 4.72 7.26 18.49
CA SER A 39 3.69 7.89 19.30
C SER A 39 2.91 8.86 18.43
N ASN A 40 1.58 8.76 18.47
CA ASN A 40 0.65 9.74 17.91
C ASN A 40 0.44 9.70 16.38
N GLU A 41 0.36 8.50 15.79
CA GLU A 41 -0.09 8.35 14.41
C GLU A 41 -1.63 8.42 14.35
N TRP A 42 -2.16 9.34 13.55
CA TRP A 42 -3.59 9.56 13.37
C TRP A 42 -4.09 8.78 12.14
N ILE A 43 -5.04 7.87 12.34
CA ILE A 43 -5.76 7.18 11.26
C ILE A 43 -7.16 7.78 11.17
N PRO A 44 -7.47 8.59 10.14
CA PRO A 44 -8.71 9.36 10.09
C PRO A 44 -9.97 8.47 10.22
N LEU A 45 -10.01 7.33 9.53
CA LEU A 45 -11.14 6.39 9.57
C LEU A 45 -11.37 5.75 10.94
N LEU A 46 -10.30 5.48 11.68
CA LEU A 46 -10.34 4.76 12.97
C LEU A 46 -10.37 5.71 14.17
N SER A 47 -10.03 6.98 13.97
CA SER A 47 -9.94 7.97 15.02
C SER A 47 -11.29 8.20 15.71
N GLY A 48 -11.32 8.09 17.03
CA GLY A 48 -12.52 8.11 17.87
C GLY A 48 -13.11 6.73 18.18
N PHE A 49 -12.81 5.70 17.36
CA PHE A 49 -13.19 4.31 17.64
C PHE A 49 -12.07 3.53 18.33
N THR A 50 -10.84 3.69 17.85
CA THR A 50 -9.65 3.03 18.40
C THR A 50 -8.42 3.91 18.22
N ASP A 51 -7.66 4.15 19.29
CA ASP A 51 -6.32 4.75 19.16
C ASP A 51 -5.24 3.69 19.03
N ILE A 52 -4.30 3.97 18.15
CA ILE A 52 -3.15 3.11 17.89
C ILE A 52 -2.30 2.92 19.17
N ASN A 53 -2.29 3.95 20.03
CA ASN A 53 -1.57 3.93 21.31
C ASN A 53 -2.14 2.91 22.32
N PHE A 54 -3.36 2.39 22.12
CA PHE A 54 -3.92 1.35 22.98
C PHE A 54 -3.38 -0.05 22.67
N TYR A 55 -2.75 -0.24 21.51
CA TYR A 55 -2.18 -1.54 21.15
C TYR A 55 -0.81 -1.72 21.81
N SER A 56 -0.61 -2.90 22.41
CA SER A 56 0.73 -3.36 22.78
C SER A 56 1.61 -3.48 21.54
N ALA A 57 2.94 -3.37 21.70
CA ALA A 57 3.89 -3.56 20.61
C ALA A 57 3.70 -4.91 19.89
N THR A 58 3.45 -5.98 20.65
CA THR A 58 3.18 -7.32 20.10
C THR A 58 1.90 -7.37 19.28
N THR A 59 0.80 -6.79 19.76
CA THR A 59 -0.48 -6.77 19.00
C THR A 59 -0.36 -5.93 17.74
N SER A 60 0.39 -4.82 17.81
CA SER A 60 0.68 -3.97 16.66
C SER A 60 1.45 -4.73 15.58
N VAL A 61 2.52 -5.45 15.93
CA VAL A 61 3.27 -6.28 14.97
C VAL A 61 2.43 -7.41 14.39
N LEU A 62 1.60 -8.08 15.20
CA LEU A 62 0.71 -9.13 14.71
C LEU A 62 -0.32 -8.59 13.69
N LEU A 63 -0.90 -7.40 13.94
CA LEU A 63 -1.78 -6.74 12.99
C LEU A 63 -1.03 -6.40 11.69
N THR A 64 0.19 -5.86 11.78
CA THR A 64 1.03 -5.61 10.60
C THR A 64 1.28 -6.88 9.80
N ILE A 65 1.63 -7.99 10.46
CA ILE A 65 1.85 -9.29 9.78
C ILE A 65 0.57 -9.76 9.09
N ALA A 66 -0.58 -9.65 9.75
CA ALA A 66 -1.87 -10.05 9.17
C ALA A 66 -2.19 -9.25 7.89
N PHE A 67 -2.11 -7.92 7.95
CA PHE A 67 -2.36 -7.05 6.79
C PHE A 67 -1.30 -7.20 5.69
N THR A 68 -0.04 -7.43 6.06
CA THR A 68 1.03 -7.74 5.10
C THR A 68 0.76 -9.08 4.39
N GLY A 69 0.23 -10.08 5.11
CA GLY A 69 -0.21 -11.34 4.55
C GLY A 69 -1.36 -11.18 3.55
N ILE A 70 -2.38 -10.39 3.90
CA ILE A 70 -3.50 -10.08 3.00
C ILE A 70 -2.99 -9.37 1.73
N THR A 71 -2.15 -8.34 1.91
CA THR A 71 -1.54 -7.59 0.80
C THR A 71 -0.72 -8.52 -0.10
N SER A 72 0.04 -9.44 0.49
CA SER A 72 0.84 -10.45 -0.22
C SER A 72 -0.01 -11.38 -1.09
N VAL A 73 -1.17 -11.82 -0.59
CA VAL A 73 -2.11 -12.66 -1.37
C VAL A 73 -2.71 -11.88 -2.55
N ILE A 74 -3.10 -10.63 -2.33
CA ILE A 74 -3.62 -9.76 -3.39
C ILE A 74 -2.55 -9.53 -4.46
N LEU A 75 -1.33 -9.22 -4.04
CA LEU A 75 -0.17 -9.01 -4.90
C LEU A 75 0.17 -10.25 -5.73
N TYR A 76 0.11 -11.45 -5.13
CA TYR A 76 0.27 -12.71 -5.84
C TYR A 76 -0.77 -12.88 -6.95
N ASN A 77 -2.05 -12.66 -6.62
CA ASN A 77 -3.16 -12.76 -7.56
C ASN A 77 -3.00 -11.76 -8.72
N LEU A 78 -2.65 -10.50 -8.40
CA LEU A 78 -2.35 -9.46 -9.39
C LEU A 78 -1.22 -9.85 -10.32
N ASN A 79 -0.10 -10.32 -9.77
CA ASN A 79 1.07 -10.73 -10.56
C ASN A 79 0.70 -11.87 -11.51
N SER A 80 -0.03 -12.88 -11.02
CA SER A 80 -0.46 -14.04 -11.80
C SER A 80 -1.42 -13.71 -12.95
N ARG A 81 -2.27 -12.69 -12.78
CA ARG A 81 -3.36 -12.36 -13.73
C ARG A 81 -3.02 -11.24 -14.70
N HIS A 82 -2.26 -10.23 -14.27
CA HIS A 82 -2.14 -8.97 -15.02
C HIS A 82 -0.71 -8.59 -15.41
N VAL A 83 0.30 -9.01 -14.65
CA VAL A 83 1.70 -8.55 -14.87
C VAL A 83 2.48 -9.48 -15.79
N VAL A 84 1.97 -10.70 -16.06
CA VAL A 84 2.48 -11.70 -17.02
C VAL A 84 4.01 -11.71 -17.11
N THR A 85 4.69 -11.82 -15.96
CA THR A 85 6.15 -12.07 -15.91
C THR A 85 6.45 -13.55 -16.16
N GLY A 86 5.89 -14.17 -17.20
CA GLY A 86 6.25 -15.49 -17.76
C GLY A 86 6.17 -16.74 -16.86
N LYS A 87 6.15 -16.60 -15.53
CA LYS A 87 6.01 -17.62 -14.50
C LYS A 87 5.42 -16.92 -13.28
N SER A 88 4.38 -17.50 -12.67
CA SER A 88 3.79 -17.06 -11.39
C SER A 88 4.82 -17.18 -10.26
N SER A 89 5.79 -16.27 -10.23
CA SER A 89 6.88 -16.32 -9.27
C SER A 89 6.43 -15.65 -7.98
N MET A 90 6.52 -16.39 -6.87
CA MET A 90 6.37 -15.85 -5.51
C MET A 90 7.45 -14.80 -5.17
N SER A 91 8.43 -14.60 -6.06
CA SER A 91 9.53 -13.64 -5.87
C SER A 91 9.04 -12.23 -5.57
N LEU A 92 7.99 -11.74 -6.25
CA LEU A 92 7.45 -10.39 -6.02
C LEU A 92 6.83 -10.28 -4.61
N VAL A 93 6.12 -11.34 -4.18
CA VAL A 93 5.54 -11.44 -2.84
C VAL A 93 6.63 -11.44 -1.77
N PHE A 94 7.66 -12.27 -1.93
CA PHE A 94 8.76 -12.32 -0.96
C PHE A 94 9.54 -11.01 -0.90
N LEU A 95 9.77 -10.36 -2.04
CA LEU A 95 10.41 -9.03 -2.07
C LEU A 95 9.59 -7.98 -1.31
N TYR A 96 8.27 -7.98 -1.49
CA TYR A 96 7.38 -7.09 -0.74
C TYR A 96 7.51 -7.33 0.77
N VAL A 97 7.45 -8.58 1.22
CA VAL A 97 7.58 -8.93 2.65
C VAL A 97 8.94 -8.51 3.20
N ILE A 98 10.03 -8.76 2.47
CA ILE A 98 11.38 -8.35 2.88
C ILE A 98 11.46 -6.83 3.02
N LEU A 99 10.95 -6.08 2.03
CA LEU A 99 10.96 -4.62 2.06
C LEU A 99 10.10 -4.10 3.23
N GLN A 100 8.92 -4.65 3.45
CA GLN A 100 8.01 -4.26 4.52
C GLN A 100 8.64 -4.42 5.91
N PHE A 101 9.45 -5.46 6.14
CA PHE A 101 10.08 -5.70 7.44
C PHE A 101 11.54 -5.22 7.53
N SER A 102 12.07 -4.63 6.46
CA SER A 102 13.43 -4.10 6.45
C SER A 102 13.59 -2.76 7.15
N SER A 103 12.54 -1.95 7.19
CA SER A 103 12.53 -0.67 7.91
C SER A 103 11.91 -0.84 9.30
N PRO A 104 12.55 -0.35 10.38
CA PRO A 104 11.97 -0.40 11.72
C PRO A 104 10.61 0.29 11.85
N SER A 105 10.38 1.35 11.06
CA SER A 105 9.13 2.13 11.10
C SER A 105 7.92 1.37 10.55
N THR A 106 8.13 0.40 9.66
CA THR A 106 7.06 -0.33 8.97
C THR A 106 6.71 -1.67 9.65
N ILE A 107 7.38 -1.98 10.76
CA ILE A 107 7.12 -3.16 11.60
C ILE A 107 5.82 -2.97 12.40
N PHE A 108 5.55 -1.75 12.86
CA PHE A 108 4.39 -1.44 13.68
C PHE A 108 3.16 -1.10 12.82
N PHE A 109 1.98 -1.35 13.40
CA PHE A 109 0.70 -1.09 12.77
C PHE A 109 0.51 0.40 12.51
N SER A 110 0.18 0.74 11.28
CA SER A 110 -0.04 2.11 10.80
C SER A 110 -1.16 2.18 9.78
N GLY A 111 -1.66 3.39 9.50
CA GLY A 111 -2.69 3.61 8.47
C GLY A 111 -2.30 3.05 7.10
N VAL A 112 -1.00 3.17 6.76
CA VAL A 112 -0.42 2.61 5.52
C VAL A 112 -0.66 1.12 5.41
N THR A 113 -0.49 0.36 6.50
CA THR A 113 -0.59 -1.12 6.48
C THR A 113 -2.00 -1.59 6.12
N VAL A 114 -3.02 -0.87 6.59
CA VAL A 114 -4.44 -1.16 6.30
C VAL A 114 -4.84 -0.63 4.92
N ALA A 115 -4.27 0.50 4.50
CA ALA A 115 -4.56 1.12 3.21
C ALA A 115 -3.97 0.34 2.03
N ALA A 116 -2.78 -0.25 2.18
CA ALA A 116 -2.05 -0.98 1.14
C ALA A 116 -2.89 -2.03 0.35
N PRO A 117 -3.65 -2.93 1.00
CA PRO A 117 -4.47 -3.90 0.26
C PRO A 117 -5.59 -3.21 -0.56
N LEU A 118 -6.18 -2.13 -0.05
CA LEU A 118 -7.21 -1.37 -0.76
C LEU A 118 -6.65 -0.65 -1.99
N VAL A 119 -5.45 -0.08 -1.87
CA VAL A 119 -4.73 0.54 -3.00
C VAL A 119 -4.43 -0.50 -4.08
N LEU A 120 -3.92 -1.68 -3.71
CA LEU A 120 -3.66 -2.75 -4.68
C LEU A 120 -4.95 -3.25 -5.36
N LEU A 121 -6.04 -3.42 -4.61
CA LEU A 121 -7.33 -3.79 -5.20
C LEU A 121 -7.90 -2.69 -6.09
N SER A 122 -7.70 -1.42 -5.74
CA SER A 122 -8.04 -0.30 -6.61
C SER A 122 -7.29 -0.41 -7.94
N PHE A 123 -5.98 -0.61 -7.90
CA PHE A 123 -5.17 -0.82 -9.11
C PHE A 123 -5.62 -2.06 -9.90
N SER A 124 -5.90 -3.17 -9.22
CA SER A 124 -6.44 -4.38 -9.87
C SER A 124 -7.71 -4.09 -10.67
N ASN A 125 -8.63 -3.30 -10.10
CA ASN A 125 -9.86 -2.93 -10.77
C ASN A 125 -9.59 -1.96 -11.92
N THR A 126 -8.66 -1.00 -11.76
CA THR A 126 -8.27 -0.07 -12.85
C THR A 126 -7.66 -0.78 -14.07
N LEU A 127 -6.92 -1.87 -13.88
CA LEU A 127 -6.33 -2.63 -14.99
C LEU A 127 -7.39 -3.39 -15.80
N VAL A 128 -8.59 -3.58 -15.25
CA VAL A 128 -9.70 -4.31 -15.86
C VAL A 128 -10.85 -3.37 -16.29
N THR A 129 -10.70 -2.04 -16.13
CA THR A 129 -11.75 -1.03 -16.40
C THR A 129 -12.32 -1.05 -17.80
N ASN A 130 -11.61 -1.62 -18.77
CA ASN A 130 -12.11 -1.81 -20.13
C ASN A 130 -13.38 -2.68 -20.22
N LYS A 131 -13.86 -3.28 -19.11
CA LYS A 131 -14.94 -4.28 -19.12
C LYS A 131 -16.24 -3.89 -18.41
N ASP A 132 -16.27 -2.94 -17.45
CA ASP A 132 -17.49 -2.66 -16.67
C ASP A 132 -17.41 -1.34 -15.84
N ASP A 133 -18.50 -0.55 -15.83
CA ASP A 133 -18.65 0.65 -14.98
C ASP A 133 -18.52 0.33 -13.48
N ARG A 134 -18.86 -0.91 -13.07
CA ARG A 134 -18.68 -1.38 -11.69
C ARG A 134 -17.22 -1.41 -11.24
N THR A 135 -16.30 -1.74 -12.14
CA THR A 135 -14.88 -1.81 -11.81
C THR A 135 -14.30 -0.42 -11.59
N LEU A 136 -14.78 0.57 -12.35
CA LEU A 136 -14.44 1.98 -12.13
C LEU A 136 -14.98 2.49 -10.79
N PHE A 137 -16.25 2.19 -10.47
CA PHE A 137 -16.84 2.53 -9.17
C PHE A 137 -16.01 1.96 -8.02
N ASN A 138 -15.70 0.67 -8.09
CA ASN A 138 -14.93 -0.03 -7.05
C ASN A 138 -13.52 0.54 -6.92
N ALA A 139 -12.83 0.84 -8.02
CA ALA A 139 -11.49 1.42 -7.97
C ALA A 139 -11.47 2.77 -7.24
N SER A 140 -12.39 3.67 -7.59
CA SER A 140 -12.51 5.01 -7.01
C SER A 140 -13.00 4.99 -5.57
N PHE A 141 -13.93 4.08 -5.23
CA PHE A 141 -14.38 3.86 -3.86
C PHE A 141 -13.26 3.31 -2.96
N LEU A 142 -12.49 2.34 -3.45
CA LEU A 142 -11.40 1.72 -2.68
C LEU A 142 -10.26 2.70 -2.42
N ILE A 143 -9.88 3.52 -3.42
CA ILE A 143 -8.81 4.50 -3.22
C ILE A 143 -9.23 5.63 -2.26
N SER A 144 -10.50 6.03 -2.30
CA SER A 144 -11.06 6.99 -1.34
C SER A 144 -11.11 6.43 0.09
N THR A 145 -11.44 5.15 0.22
CA THR A 145 -11.41 4.48 1.53
C THR A 145 -9.97 4.35 2.04
N ALA A 146 -9.01 4.08 1.14
CA ALA A 146 -7.59 4.04 1.47
C ALA A 146 -7.05 5.39 1.92
N SER A 147 -7.47 6.50 1.29
CA SER A 147 -7.07 7.84 1.70
C SER A 147 -7.66 8.30 3.04
N LEU A 148 -8.75 7.68 3.50
CA LEU A 148 -9.27 7.87 4.85
C LEU A 148 -8.49 7.07 5.90
N LEU A 149 -7.73 6.05 5.51
CA LEU A 149 -6.85 5.30 6.42
C LEU A 149 -5.48 5.96 6.55
N ASP A 150 -4.90 6.41 5.44
CA ASP A 150 -3.74 7.29 5.41
C ASP A 150 -3.91 8.31 4.29
N PHE A 151 -3.93 9.59 4.67
CA PHE A 151 -4.17 10.69 3.74
C PHE A 151 -3.11 10.79 2.63
N LYS A 152 -1.89 10.29 2.85
CA LYS A 152 -0.84 10.23 1.81
C LYS A 152 -1.25 9.39 0.61
N MET A 153 -2.20 8.46 0.77
CA MET A 153 -2.71 7.63 -0.30
C MET A 153 -3.57 8.39 -1.32
N VAL A 154 -3.97 9.64 -1.03
CA VAL A 154 -4.63 10.54 -2.01
C VAL A 154 -3.81 10.68 -3.29
N VAL A 155 -2.47 10.61 -3.21
CA VAL A 155 -1.60 10.71 -4.40
C VAL A 155 -1.90 9.62 -5.43
N PHE A 156 -2.34 8.43 -5.00
CA PHE A 156 -2.69 7.32 -5.88
C PHE A 156 -4.05 7.50 -6.59
N VAL A 157 -4.82 8.53 -6.24
CA VAL A 157 -6.03 8.91 -6.99
C VAL A 157 -5.68 9.33 -8.42
N LEU A 158 -4.59 10.10 -8.60
CA LEU A 158 -4.15 10.57 -9.91
C LEU A 158 -3.89 9.43 -10.92
N PRO A 159 -3.06 8.41 -10.61
CA PRO A 159 -2.87 7.30 -11.53
C PRO A 159 -4.15 6.48 -11.73
N VAL A 160 -4.99 6.29 -10.71
CA VAL A 160 -6.28 5.58 -10.83
C VAL A 160 -7.20 6.27 -11.85
N PHE A 161 -7.35 7.59 -11.73
CA PHE A 161 -8.11 8.39 -12.68
C PHE A 161 -7.44 8.39 -14.06
N TYR A 162 -6.12 8.56 -14.15
CA TYR A 162 -5.40 8.55 -15.43
C TYR A 162 -5.60 7.25 -16.21
N TYR A 163 -5.43 6.09 -15.56
CA TYR A 163 -5.66 4.79 -16.21
C TYR A 163 -7.12 4.58 -16.60
N SER A 164 -8.06 5.07 -15.80
CA SER A 164 -9.49 5.07 -16.15
C SER A 164 -9.82 5.96 -17.35
N LEU A 165 -9.15 7.10 -17.52
CA LEU A 165 -9.36 7.99 -18.66
C LEU A 165 -8.79 7.40 -19.95
N ARG A 166 -7.71 6.63 -19.83
CA ARG A 166 -7.03 5.99 -20.97
C ARG A 166 -7.74 4.72 -21.46
N SER A 167 -8.49 4.03 -20.59
CA SER A 167 -9.40 2.97 -21.05
C SER A 167 -10.45 3.54 -22.02
N ASN A 168 -10.76 2.82 -23.10
CA ASN A 168 -11.53 3.26 -24.28
C ASN A 168 -13.03 3.58 -23.99
N SER A 169 -13.38 3.83 -22.74
CA SER A 169 -14.73 4.00 -22.17
C SER A 169 -14.93 5.38 -21.55
N PHE A 170 -14.28 6.43 -22.08
CA PHE A 170 -14.48 7.78 -21.57
C PHE A 170 -15.88 8.29 -21.95
N SER A 171 -16.77 8.32 -20.95
CA SER A 171 -18.07 8.98 -21.03
C SER A 171 -18.21 9.94 -19.85
N ILE A 172 -18.92 11.06 -20.04
CA ILE A 172 -19.23 12.02 -18.97
C ILE A 172 -19.87 11.30 -17.77
N ARG A 173 -20.69 10.28 -18.03
CA ARG A 173 -21.27 9.40 -17.01
C ARG A 173 -20.22 8.75 -16.12
N ASN A 174 -19.13 8.24 -16.71
CA ASN A 174 -18.07 7.55 -15.97
C ASN A 174 -17.26 8.51 -15.09
N LEU A 175 -17.13 9.77 -15.51
CA LEU A 175 -16.55 10.82 -14.70
C LEU A 175 -17.42 11.12 -13.46
N PHE A 176 -18.73 11.29 -13.63
CA PHE A 176 -19.66 11.46 -12.50
C PHE A 176 -19.66 10.25 -11.56
N LEU A 177 -19.62 9.03 -12.11
CA LEU A 177 -19.55 7.80 -11.32
C LEU A 177 -18.25 7.71 -10.52
N SER A 178 -17.11 8.10 -11.11
CA SER A 178 -15.82 8.13 -10.42
C SER A 178 -15.78 9.19 -9.32
N ILE A 179 -16.26 10.40 -9.59
CA ILE A 179 -16.33 11.48 -8.58
C ILE A 179 -17.30 11.09 -7.45
N GLY A 180 -18.48 10.57 -7.81
CA GLY A 180 -19.48 10.15 -6.83
C GLY A 180 -18.97 9.02 -5.93
N SER A 181 -18.34 8.00 -6.51
CA SER A 181 -17.74 6.89 -5.74
C SER A 181 -16.55 7.34 -4.89
N PHE A 182 -15.76 8.31 -5.35
CA PHE A 182 -14.70 8.90 -4.55
C PHE A 182 -15.24 9.72 -3.37
N ALA A 183 -16.31 10.50 -3.57
CA ALA A 183 -16.90 11.32 -2.52
C ALA A 183 -17.64 10.49 -1.45
N LEU A 184 -18.18 9.33 -1.82
CA LEU A 184 -19.08 8.53 -0.98
C LEU A 184 -18.43 8.11 0.36
N PRO A 185 -17.21 7.53 0.42
CA PRO A 185 -16.56 7.23 1.69
C PRO A 185 -16.37 8.44 2.59
N TYR A 186 -15.98 9.59 2.04
CA TYR A 186 -15.84 10.83 2.81
C TYR A 186 -17.18 11.27 3.40
N LEU A 187 -18.25 11.31 2.59
CA LEU A 187 -19.59 11.68 3.06
C LEU A 187 -20.08 10.75 4.18
N LEU A 188 -19.82 9.45 4.06
CA LEU A 188 -20.16 8.48 5.11
C LEU A 188 -19.36 8.73 6.39
N VAL A 189 -18.05 8.99 6.32
CA VAL A 189 -17.26 9.27 7.52
C VAL A 189 -17.68 10.59 8.17
N PHE A 190 -17.89 11.64 7.37
CA PHE A 190 -18.34 12.94 7.87
C PHE A 190 -19.70 12.85 8.55
N SER A 191 -20.64 12.10 7.97
CA SER A 191 -21.97 11.87 8.57
C SER A 191 -21.89 11.01 9.84
N LEU A 192 -21.12 9.92 9.84
CA LEU A 192 -20.90 9.10 11.04
C LEU A 192 -20.27 9.93 12.17
N ARG A 193 -19.26 10.75 11.86
CA ARG A 193 -18.64 11.63 12.84
C ARG A 193 -19.59 12.67 13.39
N HIS A 194 -20.43 13.24 12.53
CA HIS A 194 -21.47 14.17 12.98
C HIS A 194 -22.46 13.52 13.96
N ILE A 195 -22.90 12.29 13.68
CA ILE A 195 -23.89 11.57 14.49
C ILE A 195 -23.30 11.09 15.81
N PHE A 196 -22.11 10.47 15.79
CA PHE A 196 -21.57 9.76 16.95
C PHE A 196 -20.63 10.60 17.82
N PHE A 197 -19.86 11.52 17.21
CA PHE A 197 -18.79 12.24 17.91
C PHE A 197 -18.99 13.75 17.96
N GLN A 198 -19.89 14.30 17.14
CA GLN A 198 -20.17 15.74 17.00
C GLN A 198 -18.91 16.60 16.70
N ASP A 199 -17.84 15.99 16.19
CA ASP A 199 -16.51 16.58 15.99
C ASP A 199 -16.18 16.81 14.51
N THR A 200 -17.22 16.94 13.67
CA THR A 200 -17.12 17.04 12.22
C THR A 200 -16.20 18.17 11.74
N SER A 201 -16.24 19.34 12.41
CA SER A 201 -15.39 20.49 12.09
C SER A 201 -13.92 20.23 12.42
N LEU A 202 -13.65 19.63 13.58
CA LEU A 202 -12.30 19.26 14.01
C LEU A 202 -11.70 18.22 13.06
N PHE A 203 -12.50 17.24 12.63
CA PHE A 203 -12.08 16.27 11.62
C PHE A 203 -11.68 16.92 10.29
N ALA A 204 -12.47 17.89 9.83
CA ALA A 204 -12.18 18.63 8.60
C ALA A 204 -10.87 19.41 8.72
N GLU A 205 -10.62 20.04 9.87
CA GLU A 205 -9.39 20.77 10.14
C GLU A 205 -8.16 19.86 10.15
N LEU A 206 -8.27 18.68 10.77
CA LEU A 206 -7.19 17.68 10.77
C LEU A 206 -6.90 17.16 9.36
N LEU A 207 -7.93 16.86 8.55
CA LEU A 207 -7.75 16.45 7.16
C LEU A 207 -7.11 17.57 6.33
N TRP A 208 -7.52 18.82 6.53
CA TRP A 208 -6.94 19.97 5.85
C TRP A 208 -5.46 20.16 6.21
N ARG A 209 -5.13 19.99 7.49
CA ARG A 209 -3.74 20.06 7.96
C ARG A 209 -2.86 19.00 7.31
N ASP A 210 -3.35 17.76 7.21
CA ASP A 210 -2.62 16.67 6.56
C ASP A 210 -2.49 16.88 5.04
N LEU A 211 -3.51 17.48 4.41
CA LEU A 211 -3.43 17.91 3.01
C LEU A 211 -2.37 19.00 2.80
N ALA A 212 -2.32 20.01 3.68
CA ALA A 212 -1.31 21.06 3.63
C ALA A 212 0.10 20.56 3.95
N ALA A 213 0.22 19.48 4.72
CA ALA A 213 1.49 18.86 5.10
C ALA A 213 2.03 17.85 4.07
N LEU A 214 1.31 17.60 2.96
CA LEU A 214 1.80 16.75 1.87
C LEU A 214 3.07 17.36 1.27
N SER A 215 4.20 16.76 1.60
CA SER A 215 5.50 17.05 1.02
C SER A 215 5.83 16.03 -0.06
N ALA A 216 6.65 16.45 -1.05
CA ALA A 216 7.22 15.51 -2.00
C ALA A 216 7.97 14.39 -1.24
N PRO A 217 7.90 13.13 -1.69
CA PRO A 217 8.55 12.02 -0.99
C PRO A 217 10.04 12.31 -0.85
N GLN A 218 10.47 12.60 0.38
CA GLN A 218 11.88 12.79 0.70
C GLN A 218 12.48 11.39 0.89
N LEU A 219 13.38 11.00 -0.01
CA LEU A 219 14.18 9.79 0.15
C LEU A 219 15.26 10.08 1.20
N THR A 220 14.92 9.93 2.48
CA THR A 220 15.88 10.05 3.57
C THR A 220 16.70 8.75 3.64
N ILE A 221 17.97 8.84 3.23
CA ILE A 221 18.92 7.73 3.40
C ILE A 221 19.41 7.78 4.85
N GLU A 222 18.61 7.22 5.75
CA GLU A 222 18.93 7.18 7.19
C GLU A 222 19.89 6.04 7.54
N SER A 223 20.04 5.04 6.67
CA SER A 223 20.91 3.89 6.89
C SER A 223 21.51 3.33 5.60
N VAL A 224 22.64 2.62 5.74
CA VAL A 224 23.26 1.87 4.65
C VAL A 224 22.30 0.80 4.11
N ALA A 225 21.45 0.23 4.97
CA ALA A 225 20.41 -0.72 4.55
C ALA A 225 19.37 -0.05 3.64
N ASN A 226 18.93 1.18 3.94
CA ASN A 226 18.01 1.94 3.10
C ASN A 226 18.63 2.22 1.72
N LEU A 227 19.93 2.54 1.67
CA LEU A 227 20.65 2.76 0.41
C LEU A 227 20.71 1.47 -0.42
N VAL A 228 21.07 0.34 0.21
CA VAL A 228 21.15 -0.96 -0.48
C VAL A 228 19.78 -1.39 -1.01
N LEU A 229 18.72 -1.21 -0.22
CA LEU A 229 17.35 -1.53 -0.64
C LEU A 229 16.85 -0.63 -1.76
N LEU A 230 17.20 0.66 -1.73
CA LEU A 230 16.85 1.61 -2.78
C LEU A 230 17.57 1.28 -4.08
N VAL A 231 18.86 0.98 -4.03
CA VAL A 231 19.63 0.52 -5.20
C VAL A 231 19.06 -0.80 -5.74
N TYR A 232 18.69 -1.72 -4.85
CA TYR A 232 18.10 -3.00 -5.24
C TYR A 232 16.70 -2.83 -5.85
N ALA A 233 15.87 -1.95 -5.30
CA ALA A 233 14.55 -1.61 -5.84
C ALA A 233 14.65 -0.92 -7.20
N LEU A 234 15.58 0.03 -7.38
CA LEU A 234 15.87 0.66 -8.67
C LEU A 234 16.38 -0.36 -9.68
N TYR A 235 17.24 -1.29 -9.26
CA TYR A 235 17.72 -2.37 -10.13
C TYR A 235 16.59 -3.30 -10.58
N ILE A 236 15.67 -3.66 -9.67
CA ILE A 236 14.48 -4.45 -10.00
C ILE A 236 13.55 -3.68 -10.93
N ALA A 237 13.30 -2.39 -10.67
CA ALA A 237 12.47 -1.54 -11.51
C ALA A 237 13.05 -1.42 -12.94
N TYR A 238 14.35 -1.16 -13.05
CA TYR A 238 15.08 -1.13 -14.31
C TYR A 238 14.98 -2.46 -15.06
N ARG A 239 15.22 -3.58 -14.36
CA ARG A 239 15.07 -4.93 -14.93
C ARG A 239 13.66 -5.16 -15.46
N SER A 240 12.65 -4.81 -14.68
CA SER A 240 11.24 -5.01 -15.02
C SER A 240 10.82 -4.17 -16.24
N PHE A 241 11.32 -2.93 -16.35
CA PHE A 241 11.14 -2.09 -17.53
C PHE A 241 11.89 -2.62 -18.75
N SER A 242 13.13 -3.07 -18.57
CA SER A 242 13.94 -3.62 -19.68
C SER A 242 13.33 -4.88 -20.28
N THR A 243 12.63 -5.70 -19.49
CA THR A 243 11.92 -6.89 -19.97
C THR A 243 10.58 -6.58 -20.65
N LEU A 244 10.03 -5.38 -20.48
CA LEU A 244 8.80 -4.91 -21.17
C LEU A 244 9.10 -4.31 -22.55
N LEU A 245 10.36 -3.97 -22.84
CA LEU A 245 10.83 -3.35 -24.10
C LEU A 245 11.41 -4.37 -25.11
N VAL A 246 11.38 -5.66 -24.78
CA VAL A 246 11.76 -6.78 -25.66
C VAL A 246 10.52 -7.56 -26.03
#